data_AF-A0A847EDZ4-F1
#
_entry.id   AF-A0A847EDZ4-F1
#
_cell.length_a   1.000
_cell.length_b   1.000
_cell.length_c   1.000
_cell.angle_alpha   90.00
_cell.angle_beta   90.00
_cell.angle_gamma   90.00
#
_symmetry.space_group_name_H-M   'P 1'
#
loop_
_entity.id
_entity.type
_entity.pdbx_description
1 polymer ?
#
loop_
_entity_poly.entity_id
_entity_poly.type
_entity_poly.pdbx_seq_one_letter_code
_entity_poly.pdbx_strand_id
1 'polypeptide(L)'
;MLNKIYKIGFIFLVILIPSFAFAQFSVSSKILFALRNMITQTIIPIVFSLALLMFFWGMVKYIKDEGQGKAEGRKLMMWGVIALFVMSTIWGLVAFVRSELEIPEKTQGVIPTIKIN
;
A
#
# COMPACT_ATOMS: atom_id res chain seq x y z
N MET A 1 44.68 -24.39 -30.84
CA MET A 1 44.58 -24.21 -29.37
C MET A 1 43.76 -22.98 -28.96
N LEU A 2 43.72 -21.91 -29.78
CA LEU A 2 42.92 -20.71 -29.53
C LEU A 2 41.39 -20.96 -29.42
N ASN A 3 40.87 -21.97 -30.12
CA ASN A 3 39.44 -22.27 -30.15
C ASN A 3 38.82 -22.71 -28.80
N LYS A 4 39.66 -23.08 -27.84
CA LYS A 4 39.24 -23.66 -26.55
C LYS A 4 39.12 -22.58 -25.46
N ILE A 5 39.86 -21.49 -25.59
CA ILE A 5 39.96 -20.41 -24.59
C ILE A 5 38.71 -19.53 -24.60
N TYR A 6 38.17 -19.16 -25.76
CA TYR A 6 36.93 -18.38 -25.81
C TYR A 6 35.71 -19.17 -25.31
N LYS A 7 35.69 -20.50 -25.47
CA LYS A 7 34.61 -21.34 -24.91
C LYS A 7 34.61 -21.28 -23.38
N ILE A 8 35.80 -21.28 -22.78
CA ILE A 8 35.98 -21.18 -21.33
C ILE A 8 35.62 -19.77 -20.82
N GLY A 9 36.03 -18.73 -21.55
CA GLY A 9 35.65 -17.34 -21.23
C GLY A 9 34.14 -17.10 -21.30
N PHE A 10 33.46 -17.69 -22.28
CA PHE A 10 32.00 -17.58 -22.41
C PHE A 10 31.25 -18.28 -21.26
N ILE A 11 31.71 -19.45 -20.84
CA ILE A 11 31.13 -20.17 -19.69
C ILE A 11 31.31 -19.38 -18.39
N PHE A 12 32.47 -18.76 -18.20
CA PHE A 12 32.73 -17.89 -17.04
C PHE A 12 31.80 -16.67 -17.02
N LEU A 13 31.54 -16.07 -18.19
CA LEU A 13 30.61 -14.94 -18.33
C LEU A 13 29.17 -15.34 -17.95
N VAL A 14 28.69 -16.50 -18.43
CA VAL A 14 27.33 -17.00 -18.16
C VAL A 14 27.10 -17.28 -16.68
N ILE A 15 28.13 -17.78 -15.98
CA ILE A 15 28.07 -18.04 -14.53
C ILE A 15 28.07 -16.73 -13.72
N LEU A 16 28.57 -15.62 -14.28
CA LEU A 16 28.55 -14.31 -13.62
C LEU A 16 27.18 -13.60 -13.75
N ILE A 17 26.35 -13.94 -14.74
CA ILE A 17 25.05 -13.27 -14.99
C ILE A 17 24.10 -13.35 -13.78
N PRO A 18 23.91 -14.50 -13.11
CA PRO A 18 23.05 -14.59 -11.93
C PRO A 18 23.50 -13.66 -10.81
N SER A 19 24.80 -13.51 -10.60
CA SER A 19 25.34 -12.62 -9.55
C SER A 19 24.89 -11.17 -9.72
N PHE A 20 24.76 -10.68 -10.96
CA PHE A 20 24.22 -9.34 -11.23
C PHE A 20 22.70 -9.25 -11.03
N ALA A 21 21.96 -10.30 -11.39
CA ALA A 21 20.51 -10.36 -11.12
C ALA A 21 20.21 -10.34 -9.60
N PHE A 22 21.01 -11.07 -8.80
CA PHE A 22 20.88 -11.07 -7.35
C PHE A 22 21.38 -9.77 -6.69
N ALA A 23 22.40 -9.10 -7.27
CA ALA A 23 22.92 -7.84 -6.73
C ALA A 23 21.92 -6.67 -6.84
N GLN A 24 21.19 -6.56 -7.96
CA GLN A 24 20.20 -5.50 -8.16
C GLN A 24 18.94 -5.70 -7.29
N PHE A 25 18.54 -6.96 -7.05
CA PHE A 25 17.30 -7.31 -6.36
C PHE A 25 17.22 -6.76 -4.92
N SER A 26 18.34 -6.70 -4.20
CA SER A 26 18.38 -6.23 -2.80
C SER A 26 18.24 -4.70 -2.67
N VAL A 27 18.76 -3.94 -3.62
CA VAL A 27 18.62 -2.46 -3.61
C VAL A 27 17.24 -2.06 -4.10
N SER A 28 16.74 -2.67 -5.19
CA SER A 28 15.41 -2.38 -5.73
C SER A 28 14.28 -2.73 -4.76
N SER A 29 14.39 -3.84 -4.02
CA SER A 29 13.39 -4.24 -3.03
C SER A 29 13.32 -3.28 -1.85
N LYS A 30 14.45 -2.74 -1.36
CA LYS A 30 14.46 -1.74 -0.27
C LYS A 30 13.75 -0.45 -0.65
N ILE A 31 13.99 0.07 -1.85
CA ILE A 31 13.34 1.31 -2.34
C ILE A 31 11.85 1.07 -2.53
N LEU A 32 11.46 -0.06 -3.12
CA LEU A 32 10.06 -0.43 -3.30
C LEU A 32 9.33 -0.58 -1.96
N PHE A 33 9.98 -1.21 -0.98
CA PHE A 33 9.40 -1.40 0.36
C PHE A 33 9.31 -0.07 1.11
N ALA A 34 10.30 0.80 1.00
CA ALA A 34 10.29 2.14 1.59
C ALA A 34 9.17 3.00 1.00
N LEU A 35 9.02 3.02 -0.34
CA LEU A 35 7.95 3.74 -1.02
C LEU A 35 6.57 3.20 -0.62
N ARG A 36 6.39 1.87 -0.66
CA ARG A 36 5.15 1.22 -0.20
C ARG A 36 4.82 1.61 1.23
N ASN A 37 5.80 1.56 2.13
CA ASN A 37 5.59 1.88 3.54
C ASN A 37 5.23 3.34 3.74
N MET A 38 5.90 4.27 3.05
CA MET A 38 5.60 5.70 3.11
C MET A 38 4.17 6.00 2.66
N ILE A 39 3.73 5.41 1.54
CA ILE A 39 2.38 5.61 1.02
C ILE A 39 1.35 5.02 1.99
N THR A 40 1.57 3.77 2.42
CA THR A 40 0.57 3.04 3.22
C THR A 40 0.46 3.56 4.65
N GLN A 41 1.59 3.88 5.30
CA GLN A 41 1.62 4.27 6.72
C GLN A 41 1.46 5.78 6.93
N THR A 42 1.78 6.60 5.93
CA THR A 42 1.75 8.06 6.09
C THR A 42 0.70 8.71 5.21
N ILE A 43 0.71 8.45 3.91
CA ILE A 43 -0.16 9.17 2.97
C ILE A 43 -1.62 8.75 3.13
N ILE A 44 -1.91 7.44 3.11
CA ILE A 44 -3.30 6.96 3.21
C ILE A 44 -3.99 7.46 4.49
N PRO A 45 -3.41 7.34 5.70
CA PRO A 45 -4.07 7.82 6.93
C PRO A 45 -4.30 9.33 6.94
N ILE A 46 -3.37 10.12 6.39
CA ILE A 46 -3.53 11.58 6.28
C ILE A 46 -4.71 11.92 5.39
N VAL A 47 -4.79 11.34 4.18
CA VAL A 47 -5.88 11.64 3.24
C VAL A 47 -7.21 11.12 3.79
N PHE A 48 -7.23 9.96 4.43
CA PHE A 48 -8.43 9.44 5.09
C PHE A 48 -8.94 10.38 6.18
N SER A 49 -8.03 10.90 7.01
CA SER A 49 -8.35 11.88 8.04
C SER A 49 -8.89 13.19 7.45
N LEU A 50 -8.27 13.68 6.36
CA LEU A 50 -8.75 14.87 5.65
C LEU A 50 -10.13 14.66 5.02
N ALA A 51 -10.40 13.49 4.45
CA ALA A 51 -11.71 13.15 3.90
C ALA A 51 -12.80 13.14 5.00
N LEU A 52 -12.48 12.60 6.17
CA LEU A 52 -13.33 12.66 7.37
C LEU A 52 -13.58 14.09 7.82
N LEU A 53 -12.55 14.94 7.89
CA LEU A 53 -12.68 16.34 8.26
C LEU A 53 -13.56 17.11 7.26
N MET A 54 -13.38 16.90 5.95
CA MET A 54 -14.21 17.50 4.90
C MET A 54 -15.66 17.05 5.00
N PHE A 55 -15.90 15.78 5.33
CA PHE A 55 -17.23 15.25 5.59
C PHE A 55 -17.91 15.96 6.78
N PHE A 56 -17.21 16.08 7.92
CA PHE A 56 -17.74 16.80 9.08
C PHE A 56 -17.94 18.28 8.81
N TRP A 57 -17.04 18.92 8.06
CA TRP A 57 -17.21 20.32 7.65
C TRP A 57 -18.47 20.51 6.81
N GLY A 58 -18.73 19.59 5.88
CA GLY A 58 -19.97 19.55 5.11
C GLY A 58 -21.21 19.38 5.99
N MET A 59 -21.12 18.53 7.02
CA MET A 59 -22.20 18.30 7.98
C MET A 59 -22.51 19.55 8.80
N VAL A 60 -21.50 20.22 9.35
CA VAL A 60 -21.68 21.46 10.10
C VAL A 60 -22.33 22.54 9.21
N LYS A 61 -21.87 22.68 7.96
CA LYS A 61 -22.46 23.62 7.00
C LYS A 61 -23.90 23.25 6.62
N TYR A 62 -24.20 21.96 6.52
CA TYR A 62 -25.56 21.45 6.24
C TYR A 62 -26.55 21.73 7.38
N ILE A 63 -26.09 21.66 8.63
CA ILE A 63 -26.94 21.88 9.82
C ILE A 63 -27.13 23.37 10.12
N LYS A 64 -26.09 24.19 9.90
CA LYS A 64 -26.11 25.62 10.27
C LYS A 64 -26.95 26.49 9.34
N ASP A 65 -27.16 26.07 8.10
CA ASP A 65 -27.80 26.90 7.07
C ASP A 65 -29.08 26.22 6.54
N GLU A 66 -30.17 26.97 6.44
CA GLU A 66 -31.43 26.50 5.86
C GLU A 66 -31.54 26.84 4.36
N GLY A 67 -30.65 27.69 3.84
CA GLY A 67 -30.64 28.18 2.47
C GLY A 67 -29.59 27.52 1.56
N GLN A 68 -28.85 28.34 0.80
CA GLN A 68 -27.90 27.86 -0.21
C GLN A 68 -26.74 27.05 0.39
N GLY A 69 -26.31 27.34 1.63
CA GLY A 69 -25.26 26.59 2.29
C GLY A 69 -25.64 25.14 2.60
N LYS A 70 -26.93 24.81 2.65
CA LYS A 70 -27.43 23.44 2.82
C LYS A 70 -27.11 22.56 1.60
N ALA A 71 -27.35 23.10 0.40
CA ALA A 71 -27.05 22.38 -0.84
C ALA A 71 -25.54 22.15 -0.99
N GLU A 72 -24.75 23.15 -0.63
CA GLU A 72 -23.29 23.08 -0.69
C GLU A 72 -22.70 22.13 0.37
N GLY A 73 -23.22 22.19 1.60
CA GLY A 73 -22.85 21.27 2.68
C GLY A 73 -23.16 19.82 2.32
N ARG A 74 -24.34 19.54 1.75
CA ARG A 74 -24.71 18.22 1.24
C ARG A 74 -23.76 17.75 0.14
N LYS A 75 -23.41 18.62 -0.80
CA LYS A 75 -22.44 18.30 -1.86
C LYS A 75 -21.08 17.92 -1.24
N LEU A 76 -20.59 18.70 -0.29
CA LEU A 76 -19.32 18.44 0.38
C LEU A 76 -19.32 17.12 1.17
N MET A 77 -20.40 16.83 1.90
CA MET A 77 -20.60 15.54 2.57
C MET A 77 -20.56 14.38 1.57
N MET A 78 -21.24 14.52 0.43
CA MET A 78 -21.29 13.46 -0.58
C MET A 78 -19.89 13.19 -1.17
N TRP A 79 -19.11 14.23 -1.47
CA TRP A 79 -17.72 14.06 -1.90
C TRP A 79 -16.85 13.39 -0.82
N GLY A 80 -17.04 13.75 0.45
CA GLY A 80 -16.36 13.10 1.57
C GLY A 80 -16.71 11.62 1.68
N VAL A 81 -17.99 11.25 1.60
CA VAL A 81 -18.45 9.85 1.65
C VAL A 81 -17.91 9.05 0.47
N ILE A 82 -17.94 9.61 -0.74
CA ILE A 82 -17.40 8.95 -1.93
C ILE A 82 -15.90 8.67 -1.75
N ALA A 83 -15.13 9.66 -1.27
CA ALA A 83 -13.71 9.48 -1.02
C ALA A 83 -13.43 8.38 0.02
N LEU A 84 -14.17 8.39 1.14
CA LEU A 84 -14.05 7.37 2.19
C LEU A 84 -14.45 5.98 1.68
N PHE A 85 -15.52 5.88 0.89
CA PHE A 85 -15.99 4.64 0.30
C PHE A 85 -14.97 4.02 -0.65
N VAL A 86 -14.39 4.83 -1.56
CA VAL A 86 -13.35 4.34 -2.49
C VAL A 86 -12.13 3.85 -1.72
N MET A 87 -11.67 4.60 -0.71
CA MET A 87 -10.52 4.20 0.11
C MET A 87 -10.77 2.90 0.88
N SER A 88 -11.95 2.76 1.50
CA SER A 88 -12.35 1.55 2.22
C SER A 88 -12.48 0.35 1.29
N THR A 89 -13.06 0.55 0.11
CA THR A 89 -13.24 -0.50 -0.90
C THR A 89 -11.90 -1.02 -1.42
N ILE A 90 -10.93 -0.14 -1.70
CA ILE A 90 -9.59 -0.56 -2.14
C ILE A 90 -8.92 -1.42 -1.06
N TRP A 91 -9.00 -1.03 0.22
CA TRP A 91 -8.44 -1.82 1.31
C TRP A 91 -9.15 -3.16 1.51
N GLY A 92 -10.47 -3.18 1.40
CA GLY A 92 -11.26 -4.41 1.45
C GLY A 92 -10.90 -5.37 0.31
N LEU A 93 -10.74 -4.84 -0.91
CA LEU A 93 -10.32 -5.63 -2.06
C LEU A 93 -8.87 -6.13 -1.90
N VAL A 94 -7.96 -5.31 -1.38
CA VAL A 94 -6.58 -5.72 -1.08
C VAL A 94 -6.57 -6.83 -0.03
N ALA A 95 -7.41 -6.76 1.00
CA ALA A 95 -7.53 -7.80 2.01
C ALA A 95 -8.08 -9.11 1.42
N PHE A 96 -9.11 -9.02 0.57
CA PHE A 96 -9.69 -10.17 -0.14
C PHE A 96 -8.65 -10.85 -1.05
N VAL A 97 -7.94 -10.09 -1.88
CA VAL A 97 -6.90 -10.69 -2.75
C VAL A 97 -5.78 -11.31 -1.93
N ARG A 98 -5.43 -10.77 -0.76
CA ARG A 98 -4.43 -11.37 0.12
C ARG A 98 -4.90 -12.70 0.73
N SER A 99 -6.19 -12.82 1.08
CA SER A 99 -6.73 -14.07 1.61
C SER A 99 -6.73 -15.16 0.56
N GLU A 100 -7.12 -14.84 -0.68
CA GLU A 100 -7.15 -15.81 -1.77
C GLU A 100 -5.75 -16.28 -2.20
N LEU A 101 -4.73 -15.43 -2.02
CA LEU A 101 -3.35 -15.75 -2.37
C LEU A 101 -2.53 -16.31 -1.20
N GLU A 102 -3.17 -16.60 -0.06
CA GLU A 102 -2.53 -17.09 1.18
C GLU A 102 -1.28 -16.30 1.59
N ILE A 103 -1.24 -14.99 1.30
CA ILE A 103 -0.06 -14.17 1.61
C ILE A 103 -0.02 -14.01 3.14
N PRO A 104 0.97 -14.59 3.83
CA PRO A 104 0.99 -14.59 5.28
C PRO A 104 1.08 -13.14 5.77
N GLU A 105 0.08 -12.73 6.54
CA GLU A 105 0.19 -11.50 7.30
C GLU A 105 1.31 -11.74 8.32
N LYS A 106 2.35 -10.91 8.30
CA LYS A 106 3.28 -10.87 9.43
C LYS A 106 2.52 -10.27 10.61
N THR A 107 1.77 -11.10 11.31
CA THR A 107 1.15 -10.80 12.59
C THR A 107 2.28 -10.57 13.59
N GLN A 108 2.82 -9.35 13.63
CA GLN A 108 3.73 -8.91 14.69
C GLN A 108 2.92 -8.57 15.95
N GLY A 109 2.09 -9.51 16.37
CA GLY A 109 1.40 -9.50 17.65
C GLY A 109 1.76 -10.79 18.35
N VAL A 110 2.80 -10.75 19.19
CA VAL A 110 3.00 -11.79 20.19
C VAL A 110 1.84 -11.64 21.16
N ILE A 111 0.74 -12.35 20.92
CA ILE A 111 -0.24 -12.58 21.98
C ILE A 111 0.39 -13.66 22.84
N PRO A 112 0.89 -13.36 24.05
CA PRO A 112 1.35 -14.41 24.95
C PRO A 112 0.17 -15.31 25.25
N THR A 113 0.16 -16.49 24.63
CA THR A 113 -0.84 -17.52 24.92
C THR A 113 -0.32 -18.32 26.09
N ILE A 114 -0.98 -18.19 27.24
CA ILE A 114 -0.69 -19.01 28.41
C ILE A 114 -1.08 -20.45 28.04
N LYS A 115 -0.11 -21.36 28.00
CA LYS A 115 -0.39 -22.79 27.91
C LYS A 115 -1.03 -23.22 29.23
N ILE A 116 -2.34 -23.42 29.22
CA ILE A 116 -3.02 -24.19 30.26
C ILE A 116 -2.69 -25.66 30.02
N ASN A 117 -2.00 -26.27 30.99
CA ASN A 117 -1.88 -27.72 31.13
C ASN A 117 -2.67 -28.12 32.38
#